data_AF-A0AAZ1X223-F1
#
_entry.id   AF-A0AAZ1X223-F1
#
_cell.length_a   1.000
_cell.length_b   1.000
_cell.length_c   1.000
_cell.angle_alpha   90.00
_cell.angle_beta   90.00
_cell.angle_gamma   90.00
#
_symmetry.space_group_name_H-M   'P 1'
#
loop_
_entity.id
_entity.type
_entity.pdbx_description
1 polymer ?
#
loop_
_entity_poly.entity_id
_entity_poly.type
_entity_poly.pdbx_seq_one_letter_code
_entity_poly.pdbx_strand_id
1 'polypeptide(L)'
;MVNSRSVLLLVCTVLVVGAICGSDARHPSRSRMCCIKVTTLNMSPEVVGETYREQAAGSPCVKAIIFNTEYGQLCADPNAQWVKDLTANMMKV
;
A
#
# COMPACT_ATOMS: atom_id res chain seq x y z
N MET A 1 16.38 -46.12 -2.40
CA MET A 1 17.43 -45.33 -3.04
C MET A 1 16.77 -44.09 -3.64
N VAL A 2 16.60 -43.04 -2.84
CA VAL A 2 15.91 -41.82 -3.29
C VAL A 2 16.87 -41.09 -4.22
N ASN A 3 16.56 -41.11 -5.51
CA ASN A 3 17.47 -40.63 -6.54
C ASN A 3 17.80 -39.15 -6.27
N SER A 4 19.08 -38.81 -6.17
CA SER A 4 19.55 -37.45 -5.82
C SER A 4 18.95 -36.38 -6.74
N ARG A 5 18.66 -36.76 -7.99
CA ARG A 5 17.98 -35.92 -9.00
C ARG A 5 16.51 -35.63 -8.65
N SER A 6 15.82 -36.56 -8.00
CA SER A 6 14.41 -36.42 -7.58
C SER A 6 14.28 -35.53 -6.33
N VAL A 7 15.23 -35.65 -5.39
CA VAL A 7 15.31 -34.77 -4.22
C VAL A 7 15.62 -33.32 -4.63
N LEU A 8 16.56 -33.13 -5.58
CA LEU A 8 16.92 -31.81 -6.07
C LEU A 8 15.74 -31.09 -6.76
N LEU A 9 14.94 -31.82 -7.55
CA LEU A 9 13.76 -31.27 -8.21
C LEU A 9 12.65 -30.88 -7.23
N LEU A 10 12.46 -31.66 -6.16
CA LEU A 10 11.48 -31.36 -5.10
C LEU A 10 11.87 -30.14 -4.25
N VAL A 11 13.17 -29.93 -4.02
CA VAL A 11 13.64 -28.73 -3.29
C VAL A 11 13.50 -27.47 -4.16
N CYS A 12 13.74 -27.57 -5.47
CA CYS A 12 13.59 -26.44 -6.39
C CYS A 12 12.15 -25.95 -6.53
N THR A 13 11.15 -26.84 -6.49
CA THR A 13 9.74 -26.42 -6.63
C THR A 13 9.20 -25.73 -5.38
N VAL A 14 9.65 -26.13 -4.19
CA VAL A 14 9.20 -25.50 -2.92
C VAL A 14 9.77 -24.09 -2.77
N LEU A 15 10.97 -23.81 -3.28
CA LEU A 15 11.59 -22.48 -3.23
C LEU A 15 10.90 -21.45 -4.14
N VAL A 16 10.24 -21.88 -5.22
CA VAL A 16 9.55 -20.96 -6.15
C VAL A 16 8.18 -20.51 -5.62
N VAL A 17 7.54 -21.29 -4.75
CA VAL A 17 6.20 -20.96 -4.18
C VAL A 17 6.29 -19.99 -2.99
N GLY A 18 7.45 -19.85 -2.35
CA GLY A 18 7.68 -18.90 -1.24
C GLY A 18 7.84 -17.44 -1.66
N ALA A 19 7.84 -17.14 -2.97
CA ALA A 19 8.19 -15.82 -3.51
C ALA A 19 6.99 -14.94 -3.93
N ILE A 20 5.77 -15.23 -3.43
CA ILE A 20 4.57 -14.42 -3.75
C ILE A 20 4.19 -13.46 -2.60
N CYS A 21 4.93 -13.44 -1.50
CA CYS A 21 4.74 -12.47 -0.41
C CYS A 21 5.92 -11.50 -0.35
N GLY A 22 6.00 -10.64 -1.36
CA GLY A 22 6.76 -9.40 -1.30
C GLY A 22 5.76 -8.26 -1.41
N SER A 23 5.19 -7.84 -0.29
CA SER A 23 4.47 -6.58 -0.17
C SER A 23 5.35 -5.49 -0.80
N ASP A 24 4.97 -5.00 -1.98
CA ASP A 24 5.57 -3.83 -2.62
C ASP A 24 5.13 -2.60 -1.82
N ALA A 25 5.49 -2.56 -0.54
CA ALA A 25 5.61 -1.36 0.25
C ALA A 25 6.89 -0.67 -0.22
N ARG A 26 6.92 -0.26 -1.49
CA ARG A 26 7.90 0.71 -1.96
C ARG A 26 7.60 1.98 -1.21
N HIS A 27 8.28 2.16 -0.09
CA HIS A 27 8.37 3.43 0.60
C HIS A 27 9.16 4.37 -0.32
N PRO A 28 8.53 5.32 -1.03
CA PRO A 28 9.31 6.25 -1.82
C PRO A 28 9.97 7.19 -0.84
N SER A 29 11.29 7.04 -0.74
CA SER A 29 12.22 8.02 -0.18
C SER A 29 11.76 9.45 -0.48
N ARG A 30 11.51 10.20 0.61
CA ARG A 30 11.54 11.67 0.84
C ARG A 30 11.95 12.60 -0.32
N SER A 31 11.35 12.44 -1.49
CA SER A 31 11.20 13.46 -2.53
C SER A 31 9.70 13.79 -2.53
N ARG A 32 9.29 15.03 -2.82
CA ARG A 32 7.86 15.41 -2.88
C ARG A 32 7.19 14.70 -4.06
N MET A 33 6.98 13.40 -3.91
CA MET A 33 6.34 12.51 -4.85
C MET A 33 4.86 12.54 -4.48
N CYS A 34 4.06 13.05 -5.41
CA CYS A 34 2.61 12.95 -5.31
C CYS A 34 2.17 11.47 -5.41
N CYS A 35 0.99 11.15 -4.91
CA CYS A 35 0.38 9.84 -5.13
C CYS A 35 0.18 9.60 -6.63
N ILE A 36 0.81 8.57 -7.18
CA ILE A 36 0.60 8.09 -8.57
C ILE A 36 -0.35 6.89 -8.62
N LYS A 37 -0.65 6.29 -7.46
CA LYS A 37 -1.60 5.21 -7.23
C LYS A 37 -2.29 5.42 -5.89
N VAL A 38 -3.46 4.83 -5.74
CA VAL A 38 -4.25 4.84 -4.51
C VAL A 38 -4.66 3.42 -4.13
N THR A 39 -4.83 3.17 -2.84
CA THR A 39 -5.41 1.92 -2.34
C THR A 39 -6.92 2.04 -2.22
N THR A 40 -7.63 0.98 -2.63
CA THR A 40 -9.06 0.76 -2.32
C THR A 40 -9.26 -0.19 -1.15
N LEU A 41 -8.20 -0.90 -0.72
CA LEU A 41 -8.23 -1.77 0.45
C LEU A 41 -8.48 -0.92 1.70
N ASN A 42 -9.37 -1.41 2.58
CA ASN A 42 -9.65 -0.73 3.83
C ASN A 42 -8.44 -0.82 4.77
N MET A 43 -7.74 0.30 4.94
CA MET A 43 -6.59 0.44 5.84
C MET A 43 -6.89 1.44 6.97
N SER A 44 -8.17 1.68 7.29
CA SER A 44 -8.57 2.56 8.39
C SER A 44 -7.92 2.24 9.75
N PRO A 45 -7.62 0.97 10.12
CA PRO A 45 -6.93 0.68 11.38
C PRO A 45 -5.47 1.15 11.41
N GLU A 46 -4.85 1.37 10.24
CA GLU A 46 -3.46 1.82 10.13
C GLU A 46 -3.34 3.36 10.13
N VAL A 47 -4.46 4.08 10.01
CA VAL A 47 -4.48 5.55 9.99
C VAL A 47 -4.31 6.09 11.40
N VAL A 48 -3.40 7.06 11.54
CA VAL A 48 -3.09 7.70 12.81
C VAL A 48 -3.27 9.22 12.73
N GLY A 49 -3.64 9.81 13.88
CA GLY A 49 -3.94 11.23 13.99
C GLY A 49 -5.33 11.60 13.48
N GLU A 50 -5.65 12.89 13.57
CA GLU A 50 -7.00 13.43 13.28
C GLU A 50 -7.05 14.26 11.99
N THR A 51 -5.96 14.26 11.21
CA THR A 51 -5.82 15.10 10.03
C THR A 51 -5.61 14.30 8.76
N TYR A 52 -6.10 14.80 7.63
CA TYR A 52 -5.80 14.26 6.31
C TYR A 52 -5.50 15.39 5.32
N ARG A 53 -4.81 15.06 4.23
CA ARG A 53 -4.54 15.99 3.13
C ARG A 53 -5.24 15.52 1.86
N GLU A 54 -5.69 16.45 1.03
CA GLU A 54 -6.21 16.12 -0.30
C GLU A 54 -5.18 16.48 -1.37
N GLN A 55 -4.98 15.57 -2.31
CA GLN A 55 -4.17 15.79 -3.50
C GLN A 55 -5.06 15.90 -4.72
N ALA A 56 -4.90 17.01 -5.47
CA ALA A 56 -5.52 17.17 -6.78
C ALA A 56 -4.86 16.25 -7.82
N ALA A 57 -5.64 15.79 -8.81
CA ALA A 57 -5.09 15.06 -9.95
C ALA A 57 -4.26 15.98 -10.85
N GLY A 58 -3.16 15.46 -11.40
CA GLY A 58 -2.33 16.16 -12.38
C GLY A 58 -1.14 15.30 -12.78
N SER A 59 -1.02 14.92 -14.06
CA SER A 59 -0.06 13.91 -14.52
C SER A 59 1.37 14.17 -14.03
N PRO A 60 2.05 13.17 -13.41
CA PRO A 60 1.66 11.76 -13.25
C PRO A 60 0.80 11.46 -12.01
N CYS A 61 0.43 12.46 -11.23
CA CYS A 61 -0.31 12.36 -9.98
C CYS A 61 -1.79 12.05 -10.22
N VAL A 62 -2.36 11.21 -9.35
CA VAL A 62 -3.80 10.92 -9.29
C VAL A 62 -4.46 11.69 -8.16
N LYS A 63 -5.79 11.81 -8.19
CA LYS A 63 -6.56 12.34 -7.06
C LYS A 63 -6.45 11.37 -5.88
N ALA A 64 -6.06 11.85 -4.71
CA ALA A 64 -5.84 11.01 -3.54
C ALA A 64 -6.20 11.72 -2.23
N ILE A 65 -6.65 10.95 -1.25
CA ILE A 65 -6.65 11.35 0.16
C ILE A 65 -5.37 10.78 0.79
N ILE A 66 -4.61 11.64 1.47
CA ILE A 66 -3.34 11.27 2.11
C ILE A 66 -3.55 11.25 3.62
N PHE A 67 -3.42 10.05 4.18
CA PHE A 67 -3.41 9.82 5.63
C PHE A 67 -1.99 9.65 6.15
N ASN A 68 -1.80 9.90 7.44
CA ASN A 68 -0.60 9.47 8.14
C ASN A 68 -0.84 8.07 8.73
N THR A 69 0.18 7.23 8.72
CA THR A 69 0.24 5.94 9.41
C THR A 69 1.54 5.88 10.22
N GLU A 70 1.67 4.91 11.11
CA GLU A 70 2.92 4.67 11.86
C GLU A 70 4.13 4.46 10.94
N TYR A 71 3.89 3.96 9.73
CA TYR A 71 4.94 3.65 8.78
C TYR A 71 5.19 4.78 7.77
N GLY A 72 4.25 5.70 7.53
CA GLY A 72 4.42 6.81 6.58
C GLY A 72 3.12 7.38 6.01
N GLN A 73 3.19 8.01 4.83
CA GLN A 73 2.00 8.54 4.16
C GLN A 73 1.28 7.46 3.36
N LEU A 74 -0.04 7.35 3.56
CA LEU A 74 -0.92 6.43 2.84
C LEU A 74 -1.76 7.18 1.81
N CYS A 75 -1.65 6.79 0.54
CA CYS A 75 -2.49 7.28 -0.56
C CYS A 75 -3.77 6.44 -0.68
N ALA A 76 -4.91 7.00 -0.29
CA ALA A 76 -6.21 6.34 -0.32
C ALA A 76 -7.11 6.89 -1.45
N ASP A 77 -7.96 6.02 -2.02
CA ASP A 77 -8.90 6.39 -3.07
C ASP A 77 -10.03 7.25 -2.48
N PRO A 78 -10.21 8.51 -2.92
CA PRO A 78 -11.29 9.38 -2.43
C PRO A 78 -12.69 8.81 -2.64
N ASN A 79 -12.87 7.84 -3.55
CA ASN A 79 -14.16 7.23 -3.83
C ASN A 79 -14.48 6.04 -2.93
N ALA A 80 -13.49 5.46 -2.24
CA ALA A 80 -13.70 4.33 -1.36
C ALA A 80 -14.55 4.72 -0.14
N GLN A 81 -15.52 3.89 0.23
CA GLN A 81 -16.49 4.23 1.28
C GLN A 81 -15.81 4.47 2.63
N TRP A 82 -14.85 3.62 3.01
CA TRP A 82 -14.10 3.77 4.26
C TRP A 82 -13.34 5.11 4.36
N VAL A 83 -12.90 5.66 3.22
CA VAL A 83 -12.22 6.97 3.19
C VAL A 83 -13.20 8.08 3.47
N LYS A 84 -14.42 8.02 2.90
CA LYS A 84 -15.48 9.00 3.15
C LYS A 84 -15.92 8.96 4.61
N ASP A 85 -16.12 7.76 5.15
CA ASP A 85 -16.56 7.55 6.54
C ASP A 85 -15.49 8.06 7.52
N LEU A 86 -14.22 7.78 7.24
CA LEU A 86 -13.11 8.21 8.09
C LEU A 86 -12.91 9.73 8.02
N THR A 87 -12.87 10.31 6.82
CA THR A 87 -12.68 11.76 6.64
C THR A 87 -13.83 12.61 7.16
N ALA A 88 -15.04 12.05 7.32
CA ALA A 88 -16.19 12.75 7.90
C ALA A 88 -15.93 13.28 9.33
N ASN A 89 -15.01 12.65 10.07
CA ASN A 89 -14.66 13.01 11.44
C ASN A 89 -13.23 13.54 11.59
N MET A 90 -12.54 13.86 10.50
CA MET A 90 -11.16 14.33 10.50
C MET A 90 -11.04 15.76 9.97
N MET A 91 -9.97 16.45 10.37
CA MET A 91 -9.66 17.78 9.88
C MET A 91 -8.84 17.72 8.58
N LYS A 92 -9.31 18.39 7.54
CA LYS A 92 -8.53 18.60 6.32
C LYS A 92 -7.45 19.66 6.56
N VAL A 93 -6.20 19.35 6.21
CA VAL A 93 -5.04 20.26 6.32
C VAL A 93 -4.34 20.51 5.00
#